data_AF-A0A1G5SIC4-F1
#
_entry.id   AF-A0A1G5SIC4-F1
#
_cell.length_a   1.000
_cell.length_b   1.000
_cell.length_c   1.000
_cell.angle_alpha   90.00
_cell.angle_beta   90.00
_cell.angle_gamma   90.00
#
_symmetry.space_group_name_H-M   'P 1'
#
loop_
_entity.id
_entity.type
_entity.pdbx_description
1 polymer ?
#
loop_
_entity_poly.entity_id
_entity_poly.type
_entity_poly.pdbx_seq_one_letter_code
_entity_poly.pdbx_strand_id
1 'polypeptide(L)'
;MRTKADKYFFETLLIFFLLIAILPVKTSASSQDEEVYFSAQSSERNSEHKILARQYENLARKAESKIHELEETINHKPRSSFYGLHGQHVKSRVRSKIISYKKAMEENQEKAEYHRKMAVSQNHQTSDISLKQSVHIKHMPNISDN
;
A
#
# COMPACT_ATOMS: atom_id res chain seq x y z
N MET A 1 -18.72 -28.69 14.63
CA MET A 1 -19.82 -27.77 15.01
C MET A 1 -19.69 -26.51 14.17
N ARG A 2 -20.54 -26.33 13.17
CA ARG A 2 -20.62 -25.09 12.36
C ARG A 2 -21.44 -24.08 13.14
N THR A 3 -20.86 -22.94 13.47
CA THR A 3 -21.58 -21.91 14.22
C THR A 3 -22.28 -20.99 13.23
N LYS A 4 -23.48 -20.50 13.58
CA LYS A 4 -24.29 -19.62 12.72
C LYS A 4 -23.55 -18.32 12.33
N ALA A 5 -22.48 -17.97 13.05
CA ALA A 5 -21.61 -16.81 12.79
C ALA A 5 -20.80 -16.93 11.48
N ASP A 6 -20.46 -18.15 11.06
CA ASP A 6 -19.64 -18.38 9.87
C ASP A 6 -20.41 -18.06 8.58
N LYS A 7 -21.74 -18.17 8.63
CA LYS A 7 -22.62 -17.97 7.46
C LYS A 7 -22.72 -16.48 7.09
N TYR A 8 -22.83 -15.61 8.08
CA TYR A 8 -22.91 -14.17 7.88
C TYR A 8 -21.56 -13.56 7.48
N PHE A 9 -20.44 -14.16 7.88
CA PHE A 9 -19.11 -13.65 7.54
C PHE A 9 -18.84 -13.67 6.03
N PHE A 10 -19.19 -14.78 5.34
CA PHE A 10 -19.05 -14.88 3.88
C PHE A 10 -20.07 -14.03 3.14
N GLU A 11 -21.29 -13.91 3.67
CA GLU A 11 -22.38 -13.14 3.06
C GLU A 11 -22.10 -11.64 3.11
N THR A 12 -21.56 -11.13 4.23
CA THR A 12 -21.09 -9.74 4.32
C THR A 12 -19.90 -9.45 3.42
N LEU A 13 -18.98 -10.42 3.27
CA LEU A 13 -17.81 -10.28 2.41
C LEU A 13 -18.20 -10.19 0.93
N LEU A 14 -19.19 -10.99 0.50
CA LEU A 14 -19.72 -10.99 -0.87
C LEU A 14 -20.40 -9.66 -1.25
N ILE A 15 -21.17 -9.06 -0.33
CA ILE A 15 -21.83 -7.76 -0.54
C ILE A 15 -20.78 -6.63 -0.63
N PHE A 16 -19.71 -6.71 0.16
CA PHE A 16 -18.60 -5.75 0.09
C PHE A 16 -17.86 -5.79 -1.26
N PHE A 17 -17.69 -6.97 -1.86
CA PHE A 17 -17.11 -7.12 -3.20
C PHE A 17 -18.06 -6.63 -4.32
N LEU A 18 -19.38 -6.76 -4.16
CA LEU A 18 -20.36 -6.35 -5.16
C LEU A 18 -20.47 -4.82 -5.32
N LEU A 19 -20.13 -4.05 -4.27
CA LEU A 19 -20.20 -2.57 -4.28
C LEU A 19 -19.08 -1.87 -5.08
N ILE A 20 -18.11 -2.61 -5.62
CA ILE A 20 -16.97 -2.04 -6.39
C ILE A 20 -17.29 -1.92 -7.89
N ALA A 21 -18.39 -2.51 -8.37
CA ALA A 21 -18.68 -2.61 -9.80
C ALA A 21 -19.76 -1.63 -10.28
N ILE A 22 -19.57 -0.32 -10.09
CA ILE A 22 -20.30 0.69 -10.87
C ILE A 22 -19.36 1.83 -11.22
N LEU A 23 -18.85 1.85 -12.46
CA LEU A 23 -18.39 3.08 -13.10
C LEU A 23 -18.91 3.10 -14.56
N PRO A 24 -19.33 4.27 -15.09
CA PRO A 24 -20.03 4.37 -16.35
C PRO A 24 -19.06 4.26 -17.53
N VAL A 25 -19.45 3.49 -18.55
CA VAL A 25 -18.86 3.59 -19.88
C VAL A 25 -19.37 4.88 -20.51
N LYS A 26 -18.48 5.85 -20.74
CA LYS A 26 -18.75 6.97 -21.65
C LYS A 26 -17.69 7.00 -22.74
N THR A 27 -18.20 6.98 -23.97
CA THR A 27 -17.51 6.91 -25.25
C THR A 27 -17.13 8.31 -25.75
N SER A 28 -15.97 8.40 -26.40
CA SER A 28 -15.54 9.34 -27.47
C SER A 28 -15.76 10.85 -27.29
N ALA A 29 -14.67 11.61 -27.12
CA ALA A 29 -14.35 12.81 -27.94
C ALA A 29 -13.03 13.48 -27.49
N SER A 30 -12.25 13.91 -28.49
CA SER A 30 -11.13 14.88 -28.44
C SER A 30 -9.87 14.54 -27.64
N SER A 31 -8.72 14.56 -28.33
CA SER A 31 -7.38 14.29 -27.78
C SER A 31 -6.92 15.26 -26.69
N GLN A 32 -7.56 16.43 -26.53
CA GLN A 32 -7.28 17.36 -25.44
C GLN A 32 -7.98 16.98 -24.13
N ASP A 33 -9.20 16.46 -24.20
CA ASP A 33 -9.95 16.04 -23.00
C ASP A 33 -9.39 14.74 -22.42
N GLU A 34 -8.85 13.88 -23.29
CA GLU A 34 -8.19 12.64 -22.91
C GLU A 34 -6.87 12.90 -22.14
N GLU A 35 -6.10 13.93 -22.54
CA GLU A 35 -4.85 14.31 -21.87
C GLU A 35 -5.09 14.87 -20.46
N VAL A 36 -6.10 15.72 -20.29
CA VAL A 36 -6.47 16.29 -18.99
C VAL A 36 -7.00 15.20 -18.06
N TYR A 37 -7.85 14.32 -18.58
CA TYR A 37 -8.39 13.18 -17.83
C TYR A 37 -7.29 12.20 -17.39
N PHE A 38 -6.38 11.82 -18.30
CA PHE A 38 -5.27 10.93 -17.99
C PHE A 38 -4.28 11.55 -16.99
N SER A 39 -4.01 12.85 -17.10
CA SER A 39 -3.16 13.60 -16.16
C SER A 39 -3.79 13.71 -14.77
N ALA A 40 -5.10 13.95 -14.68
CA ALA A 40 -5.84 13.96 -13.42
C ALA A 40 -5.85 12.57 -12.75
N GLN A 41 -6.16 11.52 -13.53
CA GLN A 41 -6.21 10.14 -13.04
C GLN A 41 -4.83 9.61 -12.60
N SER A 42 -3.75 10.01 -13.29
CA SER A 42 -2.39 9.66 -12.90
C SER A 42 -1.90 10.41 -11.66
N SER A 43 -2.26 11.68 -11.51
CA SER A 43 -2.03 12.46 -10.28
C SER A 43 -2.75 11.84 -9.07
N GLU A 44 -4.02 11.42 -9.25
CA GLU A 44 -4.81 10.74 -8.22
C GLU A 44 -4.16 9.41 -7.80
N ARG A 45 -3.85 8.51 -8.74
CA ARG A 45 -3.15 7.24 -8.46
C ARG A 45 -1.78 7.42 -7.81
N ASN A 46 -1.05 8.49 -8.17
CA ASN A 46 0.21 8.83 -7.53
C ASN A 46 0.00 9.17 -6.04
N SER A 47 -1.04 9.96 -5.75
CA SER A 47 -1.42 10.32 -4.39
C SER A 47 -1.83 9.08 -3.58
N GLU A 48 -2.54 8.12 -4.19
CA GLU A 48 -2.92 6.86 -3.55
C GLU A 48 -1.70 6.01 -3.17
N HIS A 49 -0.76 5.83 -4.09
CA HIS A 49 0.46 5.08 -3.79
C HIS A 49 1.32 5.75 -2.70
N LYS A 50 1.36 7.08 -2.63
CA LYS A 50 2.00 7.80 -1.52
C LYS A 50 1.30 7.54 -0.18
N ILE A 51 -0.03 7.50 -0.17
CA ILE A 51 -0.81 7.19 1.05
C ILE A 51 -0.53 5.76 1.50
N LEU A 52 -0.59 4.79 0.59
CA LEU A 52 -0.32 3.38 0.88
C LEU A 52 1.10 3.17 1.40
N ALA A 53 2.10 3.83 0.79
CA ALA A 53 3.48 3.78 1.28
C ALA A 53 3.59 4.23 2.75
N ARG A 54 3.00 5.38 3.09
CA ARG A 54 2.98 5.89 4.46
C ARG A 54 2.24 4.98 5.43
N GLN A 55 1.14 4.36 5.00
CA GLN A 55 0.41 3.41 5.84
C GLN A 55 1.28 2.20 6.19
N TYR A 56 1.95 1.60 5.21
CA TYR A 56 2.85 0.48 5.44
C TYR A 56 4.09 0.88 6.27
N GLU A 57 4.66 2.07 6.07
CA GLU A 57 5.72 2.61 6.95
C GLU A 57 5.26 2.72 8.41
N ASN A 58 4.03 3.19 8.64
CA ASN A 58 3.46 3.28 9.98
C ASN A 58 3.25 1.90 10.61
N LEU A 59 2.82 0.91 9.83
CA LEU A 59 2.68 -0.48 10.30
C LEU A 59 4.04 -1.09 10.65
N ALA A 60 5.08 -0.85 9.84
CA ALA A 60 6.44 -1.28 10.14
C ALA A 60 6.94 -0.67 11.47
N ARG A 61 6.77 0.65 11.66
CA ARG A 61 7.16 1.35 12.90
C ARG A 61 6.40 0.84 14.13
N LYS A 62 5.13 0.47 13.95
CA LYS A 62 4.32 -0.15 15.02
C LYS A 62 4.85 -1.54 15.40
N ALA A 63 5.26 -2.34 14.41
CA ALA A 63 5.89 -3.63 14.65
C ALA A 63 7.24 -3.49 15.37
N GLU A 64 8.07 -2.52 14.94
CA GLU A 64 9.33 -2.18 15.60
C GLU A 64 9.13 -1.77 17.07
N SER A 65 8.18 -0.87 17.35
CA SER A 65 7.84 -0.47 18.72
C SER A 65 7.42 -1.67 19.58
N LYS A 66 6.67 -2.63 19.01
CA LYS A 66 6.30 -3.87 19.71
C LYS A 66 7.47 -4.80 19.97
N ILE A 67 8.47 -4.84 19.08
CA ILE A 67 9.71 -5.59 19.30
C ILE A 67 10.45 -4.99 20.50
N HIS A 68 10.64 -3.66 20.51
CA HIS A 68 11.32 -2.98 21.61
C HIS A 68 10.63 -3.22 22.96
N GLU A 69 9.30 -3.09 23.03
CA GLU A 69 8.52 -3.36 24.25
C GLU A 69 8.73 -4.81 24.78
N LEU A 70 8.77 -5.79 23.88
CA LEU A 70 8.99 -7.19 24.24
C LEU A 70 10.42 -7.47 24.71
N GLU A 71 11.41 -6.85 24.07
CA GLU A 71 12.83 -6.94 24.45
C GLU A 71 13.06 -6.30 25.82
N GLU A 72 12.50 -5.11 26.04
CA GLU A 72 12.54 -4.41 27.32
C GLU A 72 11.89 -5.24 28.44
N THR A 73 10.73 -5.84 28.16
CA THR A 73 10.02 -6.71 29.11
C THR A 73 10.84 -7.93 29.53
N ILE A 74 11.58 -8.55 28.60
CA ILE A 74 12.46 -9.69 28.92
C ILE A 74 13.65 -9.23 29.75
N ASN A 75 14.27 -8.11 29.39
CA ASN A 75 15.49 -7.63 30.01
C ASN A 75 15.28 -7.15 31.45
N HIS A 76 14.10 -6.61 31.77
CA HIS A 76 13.79 -6.05 33.09
C HIS A 76 13.06 -7.02 34.05
N LYS A 77 12.75 -8.26 33.64
CA LYS A 77 12.04 -9.20 34.53
C LYS A 77 13.00 -9.82 35.58
N PRO A 78 12.61 -9.96 36.86
CA PRO A 78 13.45 -10.58 37.87
C PRO A 78 13.85 -12.01 37.51
N ARG A 79 15.14 -12.30 37.67
CA ARG A 79 15.79 -13.59 37.36
C ARG A 79 15.06 -14.77 37.99
N SER A 80 14.61 -14.66 39.23
CA SER A 80 13.91 -15.75 39.96
C SER A 80 12.61 -16.22 39.29
N SER A 81 11.84 -15.32 38.67
CA SER A 81 10.61 -15.67 37.93
C SER A 81 10.91 -16.31 36.56
N PHE A 82 12.16 -16.27 36.11
CA PHE A 82 12.58 -16.51 34.73
C PHE A 82 13.32 -17.85 34.52
N TYR A 83 13.73 -18.52 35.61
CA TYR A 83 14.51 -19.78 35.57
C TYR A 83 13.72 -21.06 35.93
N GLY A 84 12.42 -20.96 36.22
CA GLY A 84 11.55 -22.15 36.34
C GLY A 84 11.04 -22.68 34.99
N LEU A 85 10.41 -23.86 34.98
CA LEU A 85 9.77 -24.46 33.79
C LEU A 85 8.82 -23.48 33.06
N HIS A 86 8.03 -22.73 33.82
CA HIS A 86 7.15 -21.69 33.27
C HIS A 86 7.93 -20.51 32.64
N GLY A 87 9.10 -20.17 33.17
CA GLY A 87 9.97 -19.12 32.63
C GLY A 87 10.52 -19.46 31.24
N GLN A 88 10.85 -20.73 30.99
CA GLN A 88 11.30 -21.19 29.66
C GLN A 88 10.18 -21.07 28.60
N HIS A 89 8.95 -21.44 28.95
CA HIS A 89 7.79 -21.28 28.06
C HIS A 89 7.50 -19.80 27.75
N VAL A 90 7.60 -18.92 28.75
CA VAL A 90 7.44 -17.47 28.56
C VAL A 90 8.51 -16.94 27.60
N LYS A 91 9.79 -17.32 27.76
CA LYS A 91 10.87 -16.94 26.83
C LYS A 91 10.58 -17.37 25.40
N SER A 92 10.19 -18.63 25.21
CA SER A 92 9.88 -19.17 23.89
C SER A 92 8.76 -18.37 23.23
N ARG A 93 7.65 -18.13 23.95
CA ARG A 93 6.51 -17.36 23.45
C ARG A 93 6.89 -15.93 23.08
N VAL A 94 7.70 -15.25 23.90
CA VAL A 94 8.13 -13.88 23.58
C VAL A 94 9.07 -13.87 22.38
N ARG A 95 10.03 -14.81 22.29
CA ARG A 95 10.90 -14.95 21.12
C ARG A 95 10.10 -15.18 19.84
N SER A 96 9.12 -16.08 19.87
CA SER A 96 8.22 -16.32 18.73
C SER A 96 7.50 -15.04 18.32
N LYS A 97 6.97 -14.26 19.28
CA LYS A 97 6.35 -12.95 18.99
C LYS A 97 7.32 -11.96 18.34
N ILE A 98 8.55 -11.86 18.85
CA ILE A 98 9.58 -10.99 18.26
C ILE A 98 9.84 -11.39 16.80
N ILE A 99 10.00 -12.68 16.51
CA ILE A 99 10.20 -13.18 15.15
C ILE A 99 9.00 -12.81 14.26
N SER A 100 7.77 -13.01 14.74
CA SER A 100 6.57 -12.64 13.99
C SER A 100 6.50 -11.13 13.70
N TYR A 101 6.83 -10.28 14.67
CA TYR A 101 6.85 -8.83 14.44
C TYR A 101 7.99 -8.40 13.51
N LYS A 102 9.16 -9.04 13.55
CA LYS A 102 10.25 -8.77 12.60
C LYS A 102 9.83 -9.08 11.18
N LYS A 103 9.22 -10.25 10.96
CA LYS A 103 8.66 -10.61 9.65
C LYS A 103 7.62 -9.60 9.18
N ALA A 104 6.69 -9.21 10.07
CA ALA A 104 5.69 -8.20 9.72
C ALA A 104 6.32 -6.83 9.42
N MET A 105 7.38 -6.43 10.14
CA MET A 105 8.11 -5.19 9.88
C MET A 105 8.72 -5.21 8.48
N GLU A 106 9.46 -6.28 8.14
CA GLU A 106 10.10 -6.47 6.83
C GLU A 106 9.07 -6.47 5.68
N GLU A 107 7.98 -7.24 5.82
CA GLU A 107 6.91 -7.28 4.81
C GLU A 107 6.25 -5.91 4.59
N ASN A 108 6.06 -5.14 5.66
CA ASN A 108 5.50 -3.79 5.55
C ASN A 108 6.52 -2.81 4.95
N GLN A 109 7.81 -2.94 5.24
CA GLN A 109 8.86 -2.15 4.60
C GLN A 109 8.91 -2.41 3.09
N GLU A 110 8.88 -3.68 2.67
CA GLU A 110 8.86 -4.06 1.25
C GLU A 110 7.63 -3.47 0.53
N LYS A 111 6.44 -3.56 1.13
CA LYS A 111 5.22 -2.97 0.56
C LYS A 111 5.29 -1.45 0.49
N ALA A 112 5.86 -0.79 1.49
CA ALA A 112 6.06 0.65 1.47
C ALA A 112 6.99 1.06 0.31
N GLU A 113 8.12 0.36 0.15
CA GLU A 113 9.06 0.60 -0.94
C GLU A 113 8.42 0.36 -2.31
N TYR A 114 7.63 -0.71 -2.46
CA TYR A 114 6.88 -1.00 -3.68
C TYR A 114 5.98 0.17 -4.06
N HIS A 115 5.14 0.65 -3.13
CA HIS A 115 4.25 1.77 -3.41
C HIS A 115 5.00 3.09 -3.65
N ARG A 116 6.14 3.31 -2.99
CA ARG A 116 7.00 4.46 -3.26
C ARG A 116 7.57 4.42 -4.68
N LYS A 117 8.04 3.26 -5.15
CA LYS A 117 8.51 3.06 -6.53
C LYS A 117 7.38 3.31 -7.53
N MET A 118 6.18 2.78 -7.28
CA MET A 118 5.03 3.02 -8.16
C MET A 118 4.64 4.50 -8.25
N ALA A 119 4.69 5.24 -7.14
CA ALA A 119 4.45 6.68 -7.13
C ALA A 119 5.50 7.47 -7.94
N VAL A 120 6.75 7.02 -7.99
CA VAL A 120 7.81 7.66 -8.79
C VAL A 120 7.67 7.30 -10.27
N SER A 121 7.50 6.02 -10.60
CA SER A 121 7.38 5.55 -11.98
C SER A 121 6.19 6.15 -12.73
N GLN A 122 5.05 6.34 -12.05
CA GLN A 122 3.89 7.00 -12.64
C GLN A 122 4.17 8.47 -12.98
N ASN A 123 5.04 9.14 -12.23
CA ASN A 123 5.42 10.54 -12.47
C ASN A 123 6.29 10.69 -13.75
N HIS A 124 7.14 9.69 -14.02
CA HIS A 124 7.99 9.68 -15.23
C HIS A 124 7.18 9.41 -16.51
N GLN A 125 6.17 8.53 -16.44
CA GLN A 125 5.27 8.29 -17.58
C GLN A 125 4.45 9.53 -17.95
N THR A 126 3.97 10.28 -16.96
CA THR A 126 3.23 11.53 -17.20
C THR A 126 4.10 12.61 -17.84
N SER A 127 5.36 12.74 -17.42
CA SER A 127 6.29 13.72 -18.00
C SER A 127 6.66 13.39 -19.45
N ASP A 128 6.86 12.11 -19.78
CA ASP A 128 7.25 11.70 -21.14
C ASP A 128 6.11 11.89 -22.16
N ILE A 129 4.85 11.69 -21.74
CA ILE A 129 3.67 11.90 -22.57
C ILE A 129 3.49 13.39 -22.88
N SER A 130 3.59 14.25 -21.85
CA SER A 130 3.48 15.72 -22.02
C SER A 130 4.59 16.28 -22.93
N LEU A 131 5.80 15.72 -22.85
CA LEU A 131 6.93 16.15 -23.68
C LEU A 131 6.73 15.74 -25.15
N LYS A 132 6.26 14.52 -25.43
CA LYS A 132 5.94 14.06 -26.80
C LYS A 132 4.80 14.88 -27.43
N GLN A 133 3.77 15.24 -26.66
CA GLN A 133 2.66 16.10 -27.11
C GLN A 133 3.18 17.48 -27.57
N SER A 134 4.07 18.09 -26.78
CA SER A 134 4.65 19.41 -27.10
C SER A 134 5.48 19.43 -28.40
N VAL A 135 6.17 18.32 -28.71
CA VAL A 135 6.95 18.19 -29.96
C VAL A 135 6.03 17.98 -31.16
N HIS A 136 4.91 17.27 -31.00
CA HIS A 136 3.95 17.02 -32.08
C HIS A 136 3.23 18.30 -32.55
N ILE A 137 2.86 19.19 -31.64
CA ILE A 137 2.20 20.47 -31.98
C ILE A 137 3.13 21.42 -32.78
N LYS A 138 4.45 21.29 -32.60
CA LYS A 138 5.43 22.16 -33.28
C LYS A 138 5.68 21.81 -34.76
N HIS A 139 5.05 20.76 -35.29
CA HIS A 139 5.33 20.24 -36.64
C HIS A 139 4.13 20.27 -37.61
N MET A 140 3.09 21.08 -37.35
CA MET A 140 2.05 21.30 -38.37
C MET A 140 2.61 22.20 -39.49
N PRO A 141 2.60 21.77 -40.76
CA PRO A 141 2.89 22.65 -41.87
C PRO A 141 1.83 23.75 -41.91
N ASN A 142 2.29 25.00 -41.98
CA ASN A 142 1.46 26.18 -42.14
C ASN A 142 0.76 26.11 -43.50
N ILE A 143 -0.46 25.56 -43.54
CA ILE A 143 -1.31 25.57 -44.73
C ILE A 143 -2.14 26.85 -44.67
N SER A 144 -1.47 27.95 -45.00
CA SER A 144 -2.05 29.26 -45.28
C SER A 144 -1.28 29.77 -46.48
N ASP A 145 -1.68 29.32 -47.68
CA ASP A 145 -1.41 29.96 -48.97
C ASP A 145 -2.18 29.18 -50.05
N ASN A 146 -3.48 29.50 -50.20
CA ASN A 146 -4.20 29.37 -51.46
C ASN A 146 -5.41 30.32 -51.48
#